data_AF-A0A7S1VLX6-F1
#
_entry.id   AF-A0A7S1VLX6-F1
#
_cell.length_a   1.000
_cell.length_b   1.000
_cell.length_c   1.000
_cell.angle_alpha   90.00
_cell.angle_beta   90.00
_cell.angle_gamma   90.00
#
_symmetry.space_group_name_H-M   'P 1'
#
loop_
_entity.id
_entity.type
_entity.pdbx_description
1 polymer ?
#
loop_
_entity_poly.entity_id
_entity_poly.type
_entity_poly.pdbx_seq_one_letter_code
_entity_poly.pdbx_strand_id
1 'polypeptide(L)'
;GMGIVLGGSQDGSGEEWESYLVDRKGNEYEPYALAWRYLGMYIDCDINNGSCDNDDDDDGGSGDDNEATRKVLWAAYVDPRYKGGSIGEYQFYDWTTDTWDTSTCKTKRCAKMDCHVVDHSHYKLVGVFKETDGLTDWAEQLFKHEGYCVWNDDDTYSFMEQYRQNWVSSCVQLNLPDDYGNTLYLNTQPQPEGNMTYGIYLDEDCLEVSPYSNFADYVVSYYTYYYGNSDTGYTQAAQWNSTFDMWNEYMNTYKVCQPCRAYSLNINDGDGNSGDGNSGDGDRRRFLDGDENDGEGEEEQWGYNCYDDAGYTNC
;
A
#
# COMPACT_ATOMS: atom_id res chain seq x y z
N GLY A 1 6.15 -1.67 20.51
CA GLY A 1 6.72 -1.77 19.16
C GLY A 1 7.25 -3.17 18.95
N MET A 2 6.87 -3.80 17.84
CA MET A 2 7.53 -4.99 17.33
C MET A 2 8.03 -4.58 15.95
N GLY A 3 9.33 -4.39 15.82
CA GLY A 3 9.95 -4.28 14.51
C GLY A 3 9.90 -5.64 13.82
N ILE A 4 9.90 -5.63 12.50
CA ILE A 4 10.24 -6.79 11.68
C ILE A 4 11.59 -7.30 12.21
N VAL A 5 11.59 -8.45 12.88
CA VAL A 5 12.83 -9.12 13.25
C VAL A 5 13.23 -9.93 12.03
N LEU A 6 14.17 -9.39 11.25
CA LEU A 6 14.97 -10.15 10.30
C LEU A 6 15.86 -11.11 11.12
N GLY A 7 15.29 -12.24 11.49
CA GLY A 7 15.93 -13.28 12.28
C GLY A 7 16.83 -14.14 11.42
N GLY A 8 18.02 -13.63 11.07
CA GLY A 8 19.08 -14.48 10.52
C GLY A 8 19.64 -15.41 11.61
N SER A 9 19.40 -16.71 11.50
CA SER A 9 20.14 -17.70 12.29
C SER A 9 21.54 -17.82 11.71
N GLN A 10 22.53 -17.25 12.41
CA GLN A 10 23.94 -17.49 12.15
C GLN A 10 24.31 -18.92 12.58
N ASP A 11 24.04 -19.89 11.73
CA ASP A 11 24.78 -21.16 11.75
C ASP A 11 25.29 -21.41 10.32
N GLY A 12 26.60 -21.26 10.18
CA GLY A 12 27.24 -21.01 8.90
C GLY A 12 27.24 -22.21 7.96
N SER A 13 26.54 -22.05 6.83
CA SER A 13 27.02 -22.39 5.49
C SER A 13 25.94 -22.04 4.46
N GLY A 14 26.21 -21.08 3.56
CA GLY A 14 25.35 -20.75 2.42
C GLY A 14 24.39 -19.61 2.71
N GLU A 15 24.42 -18.60 1.87
CA GLU A 15 23.56 -17.42 1.91
C GLU A 15 22.13 -17.81 1.49
N GLU A 16 21.24 -18.00 2.46
CA GLU A 16 19.80 -18.12 2.23
C GLU A 16 19.13 -17.12 3.18
N TRP A 17 18.90 -15.90 2.69
CA TRP A 17 18.12 -14.89 3.40
C TRP A 17 16.63 -15.13 3.16
N GLU A 18 16.11 -16.29 3.55
CA GLU A 18 14.67 -16.50 3.56
C GLU A 18 14.08 -15.79 4.78
N SER A 19 13.50 -14.61 4.55
CA SER A 19 12.69 -13.92 5.56
C SER A 19 11.36 -14.64 5.69
N TYR A 20 11.15 -15.32 6.82
CA TYR A 20 9.86 -15.92 7.14
C TYR A 20 9.02 -14.96 7.96
N LEU A 21 7.76 -14.73 7.55
CA LEU A 21 6.78 -14.17 8.47
C LEU A 21 6.52 -15.17 9.60
N VAL A 22 6.89 -14.76 10.82
CA VAL A 22 6.67 -15.55 12.03
C VAL A 22 5.52 -14.95 12.84
N ASP A 23 4.50 -15.75 13.16
CA ASP A 23 3.42 -15.27 14.03
C ASP A 23 3.89 -15.08 15.49
N ARG A 24 3.03 -14.47 16.33
CA ARG A 24 3.33 -14.26 17.76
C ARG A 24 3.67 -15.55 18.53
N LYS A 25 3.34 -16.73 18.00
CA LYS A 25 3.59 -18.03 18.62
C LYS A 25 4.85 -18.70 18.08
N GLY A 26 5.57 -18.07 17.15
CA GLY A 26 6.76 -18.66 16.54
C GLY A 26 6.46 -19.58 15.36
N ASN A 27 5.25 -19.53 14.79
CA ASN A 27 4.95 -20.35 13.60
C ASN A 27 5.48 -19.66 12.35
N GLU A 28 6.31 -20.37 11.61
CA GLU A 28 6.74 -20.02 10.26
C GLU A 28 5.71 -20.51 9.24
N TYR A 29 5.53 -19.75 8.17
CA TYR A 29 4.63 -20.09 7.07
C TYR A 29 5.36 -20.01 5.75
N GLU A 30 4.94 -20.87 4.82
CA GLU A 30 5.46 -20.83 3.47
C GLU A 30 4.96 -19.56 2.74
N PRO A 31 5.81 -18.84 1.98
CA PRO A 31 5.46 -17.54 1.39
C PRO A 31 4.22 -17.54 0.49
N TYR A 32 4.02 -18.57 -0.35
CA TYR A 32 2.84 -18.74 -1.19
C TYR A 32 1.59 -19.15 -0.40
N ALA A 33 1.73 -19.61 0.84
CA ALA A 33 0.60 -19.79 1.75
C ALA A 33 0.14 -18.47 2.40
N LEU A 34 0.95 -17.41 2.33
CA LEU A 34 0.66 -16.11 2.93
C LEU A 34 0.02 -15.16 1.92
N ALA A 35 -0.86 -14.32 2.44
CA ALA A 35 -1.46 -13.22 1.71
C ALA A 35 -1.53 -11.98 2.60
N TRP A 36 -1.55 -10.81 2.01
CA TRP A 36 -1.68 -9.54 2.72
C TRP A 36 -2.75 -8.66 2.07
N ARG A 37 -3.21 -7.63 2.80
CA ARG A 37 -4.02 -6.55 2.19
C ARG A 37 -3.88 -5.24 2.97
N TYR A 38 -3.94 -4.14 2.24
CA TYR A 38 -4.07 -2.79 2.79
C TYR A 38 -5.44 -2.60 3.44
N LEU A 39 -5.46 -2.04 4.66
CA LEU A 39 -6.68 -1.76 5.40
C LEU A 39 -7.05 -0.27 5.41
N GLY A 40 -6.09 0.61 5.18
CA GLY A 40 -6.31 2.05 5.31
C GLY A 40 -5.25 2.76 6.13
N MET A 41 -5.39 4.08 6.18
CA MET A 41 -4.75 4.90 7.19
C MET A 41 -5.59 4.94 8.47
N TYR A 42 -4.95 5.25 9.59
CA TYR A 42 -5.63 5.54 10.86
C TYR A 42 -4.81 6.56 11.65
N ILE A 43 -5.45 7.15 12.64
CA ILE A 43 -4.81 8.05 13.60
C ILE A 43 -4.49 7.23 14.86
N ASP A 44 -3.22 7.16 15.23
CA ASP A 44 -2.72 6.49 16.43
C ASP A 44 -2.54 7.52 17.54
N CYS A 45 -3.53 7.61 18.43
CA CYS A 45 -3.47 8.45 19.63
C CYS A 45 -3.63 7.57 20.88
N ASP A 46 -2.89 7.86 21.96
CA ASP A 46 -3.22 7.30 23.28
C ASP A 46 -4.37 8.07 23.93
N ILE A 47 -5.59 7.63 23.66
CA ILE A 47 -6.83 8.24 24.17
C ILE A 47 -6.92 8.14 25.71
N ASN A 48 -6.16 7.25 26.36
CA ASN A 48 -6.26 7.03 27.81
C ASN A 48 -5.48 8.04 28.64
N ASN A 49 -4.57 8.81 28.03
CA ASN A 49 -3.77 9.78 28.78
C ASN A 49 -4.39 11.17 28.86
N GLY A 50 -5.64 11.34 28.39
CA GLY A 50 -6.48 12.52 28.65
C GLY A 50 -5.93 13.86 28.15
N SER A 51 -4.80 13.85 27.45
CA SER A 51 -4.11 15.02 26.93
C SER A 51 -3.52 14.63 25.59
N CYS A 52 -4.27 14.91 24.53
CA CYS A 52 -3.65 15.44 23.32
C CYS A 52 -3.55 16.98 23.43
N ASP A 53 -3.86 17.54 24.61
CA ASP A 53 -3.76 18.97 24.87
C ASP A 53 -2.30 19.28 25.22
N ASN A 54 -1.65 20.06 24.35
CA ASN A 54 -0.33 20.64 24.55
C ASN A 54 -0.39 21.73 25.62
N ASP A 55 -0.29 21.35 26.88
CA ASP A 55 0.19 22.23 27.94
C ASP A 55 1.43 21.58 28.55
N ASP A 56 2.62 21.88 28.03
CA ASP A 56 3.84 21.92 28.85
C ASP A 56 4.94 22.73 28.13
N ASP A 57 5.05 23.99 28.55
CA ASP A 57 6.32 24.71 28.62
C ASP A 57 7.35 23.89 29.43
N ASP A 58 8.64 24.05 29.07
CA ASP A 58 9.86 23.65 29.80
C ASP A 58 10.48 22.25 29.59
N ASP A 59 11.58 22.29 28.83
CA ASP A 59 12.92 21.82 29.20
C ASP A 59 13.17 20.31 29.42
N GLY A 60 13.61 19.65 28.34
CA GLY A 60 14.74 18.73 28.37
C GLY A 60 14.49 17.28 28.79
N GLY A 61 14.07 16.43 27.84
CA GLY A 61 14.22 14.98 27.95
C GLY A 61 13.55 14.22 26.81
N SER A 62 14.30 13.38 26.08
CA SER A 62 13.79 12.49 25.02
C SER A 62 12.54 11.70 25.43
N GLY A 63 11.47 11.80 24.65
CA GLY A 63 10.27 10.99 24.77
C GLY A 63 9.32 11.23 23.59
N ASP A 64 9.60 10.57 22.46
CA ASP A 64 8.87 10.65 21.17
C ASP A 64 7.44 10.03 21.17
N ASP A 65 6.73 9.96 22.30
CA ASP A 65 5.61 9.01 22.44
C ASP A 65 4.21 9.62 22.65
N ASN A 66 4.01 10.94 22.53
CA ASN A 66 2.69 11.57 22.78
C ASN A 66 2.06 12.32 21.59
N GLU A 67 2.72 12.43 20.43
CA GLU A 67 2.12 13.11 19.28
C GLU A 67 1.21 12.14 18.50
N ALA A 68 -0.01 12.58 18.18
CA ALA A 68 -0.94 11.77 17.42
C ALA A 68 -0.45 11.57 15.98
N THR A 69 -0.07 10.34 15.63
CA THR A 69 0.54 10.06 14.33
C THR A 69 -0.42 9.32 13.39
N ARG A 70 -0.35 9.66 12.11
CA ARG A 70 -1.06 8.93 11.06
C ARG A 70 -0.21 7.77 10.57
N LYS A 71 -0.81 6.58 10.54
CA LYS A 71 -0.11 5.33 10.25
C LYS A 71 -0.91 4.54 9.23
N VAL A 72 -0.24 3.73 8.43
CA VAL A 72 -0.86 2.78 7.50
C VAL A 72 -1.08 1.45 8.22
N LEU A 73 -2.24 0.83 8.00
CA LEU A 73 -2.54 -0.53 8.42
C LEU A 73 -2.60 -1.45 7.23
N TRP A 74 -2.06 -2.64 7.44
CA TRP A 74 -2.26 -3.79 6.58
C TRP A 74 -2.43 -5.04 7.44
N ALA A 75 -3.00 -6.09 6.86
CA ALA A 75 -3.22 -7.36 7.54
C ALA A 75 -2.56 -8.49 6.76
N ALA A 76 -1.92 -9.40 7.48
CA ALA A 76 -1.40 -10.64 6.94
C ALA A 76 -2.33 -11.80 7.28
N TYR A 77 -2.41 -12.74 6.36
CA TYR A 77 -3.26 -13.91 6.41
C TYR A 77 -2.50 -15.14 5.96
N VAL A 78 -2.91 -16.30 6.44
CA VAL A 78 -2.36 -17.59 6.03
C VAL A 78 -3.46 -18.52 5.55
N ASP A 79 -3.17 -19.25 4.49
CA ASP A 79 -3.95 -20.37 4.00
C ASP A 79 -3.52 -21.70 4.67
N PRO A 80 -4.28 -22.21 5.66
CA PRO A 80 -3.95 -23.47 6.31
C PRO A 80 -4.17 -24.71 5.42
N ARG A 81 -4.67 -24.53 4.20
CA ARG A 81 -4.97 -25.60 3.24
C ARG A 81 -4.02 -25.60 2.04
N TYR A 82 -3.02 -24.73 2.03
CA TYR A 82 -1.94 -24.74 1.04
C TYR A 82 -1.27 -26.13 0.96
N LYS A 83 -0.95 -26.59 -0.25
CA LYS A 83 -0.39 -27.94 -0.48
C LYS A 83 0.96 -27.94 -1.20
N GLY A 84 1.66 -26.81 -1.27
CA GLY A 84 3.00 -26.72 -1.87
C GLY A 84 3.00 -26.51 -3.39
N GLY A 85 1.86 -26.21 -4.00
CA GLY A 85 1.73 -25.97 -5.43
C GLY A 85 2.00 -24.53 -5.88
N SER A 86 2.67 -23.74 -5.03
CA SER A 86 2.99 -22.32 -5.21
C SER A 86 1.80 -21.46 -5.62
N ILE A 87 2.05 -20.36 -6.33
CA ILE A 87 1.01 -19.49 -6.91
C ILE A 87 0.01 -20.26 -7.80
N GLY A 88 0.44 -21.42 -8.32
CA GLY A 88 -0.34 -22.33 -9.13
C GLY A 88 -1.58 -22.93 -8.44
N GLU A 89 -1.71 -22.79 -7.12
CA GLU A 89 -2.89 -23.21 -6.36
C GLU A 89 -4.01 -22.18 -6.30
N TYR A 90 -3.76 -20.95 -6.77
CA TYR A 90 -4.63 -19.81 -6.51
C TYR A 90 -5.22 -19.20 -7.78
N GLN A 91 -6.46 -18.71 -7.64
CA GLN A 91 -7.10 -17.76 -8.55
C GLN A 91 -7.11 -16.40 -7.85
N PHE A 92 -6.86 -15.33 -8.61
CA PHE A 92 -6.74 -13.95 -8.11
C PHE A 92 -7.99 -13.15 -8.43
N TYR A 93 -8.32 -12.21 -7.55
CA TYR A 93 -9.50 -11.37 -7.75
C TYR A 93 -9.12 -10.12 -8.54
N ASP A 94 -9.79 -9.90 -9.66
CA ASP A 94 -9.72 -8.67 -10.43
C ASP A 94 -10.86 -7.75 -9.98
N TRP A 95 -10.48 -6.70 -9.25
CA TRP A 95 -11.42 -5.73 -8.70
C TRP A 95 -12.05 -4.84 -9.77
N THR A 96 -11.41 -4.68 -10.93
CA THR A 96 -11.93 -3.84 -12.03
C THR A 96 -13.09 -4.52 -12.74
N THR A 97 -13.02 -5.84 -12.88
CA THR A 97 -14.06 -6.65 -13.55
C THR A 97 -15.00 -7.35 -12.57
N ASP A 98 -14.71 -7.33 -11.27
CA ASP A 98 -15.39 -8.12 -10.23
C ASP A 98 -15.42 -9.62 -10.58
N THR A 99 -14.29 -10.12 -11.08
CA THR A 99 -14.14 -11.53 -11.48
C THR A 99 -12.91 -12.19 -10.87
N TRP A 100 -12.88 -13.52 -10.91
CA TRP A 100 -11.74 -14.30 -10.48
C TRP A 100 -10.96 -14.78 -11.69
N ASP A 101 -9.70 -14.36 -11.81
CA ASP A 101 -8.78 -14.86 -12.81
C ASP A 101 -8.21 -16.22 -12.38
N THR A 102 -8.42 -17.21 -13.24
CA THR A 102 -7.97 -18.60 -13.04
C THR A 102 -6.76 -18.94 -13.91
N SER A 103 -6.21 -17.98 -14.65
CA SER A 103 -5.07 -18.17 -15.55
C SER A 103 -3.88 -18.80 -14.83
N THR A 104 -3.64 -18.38 -13.59
CA THR A 104 -2.61 -18.84 -12.64
C THR A 104 -2.82 -20.26 -12.13
N CYS A 105 -4.03 -20.84 -12.23
CA CYS A 105 -4.31 -22.17 -11.70
C CYS A 105 -3.67 -23.27 -12.56
N LYS A 106 -2.54 -23.82 -12.08
CA LYS A 106 -1.78 -24.88 -12.77
C LYS A 106 -1.76 -26.22 -12.02
N THR A 107 -2.25 -26.24 -10.79
CA THR A 107 -2.31 -27.48 -9.99
C THR A 107 -3.73 -28.06 -9.94
N LYS A 108 -3.88 -29.20 -9.25
CA LYS A 108 -5.21 -29.79 -9.00
C LYS A 108 -6.08 -28.93 -8.07
N ARG A 109 -5.47 -27.98 -7.35
CA ARG A 109 -6.15 -27.03 -6.48
C ARG A 109 -6.18 -25.68 -7.19
N CYS A 110 -7.33 -25.02 -7.17
CA CYS A 110 -7.52 -23.67 -7.71
C CYS A 110 -8.42 -22.90 -6.73
N ALA A 111 -7.86 -22.55 -5.58
CA ALA A 111 -8.56 -21.89 -4.50
C ALA A 111 -8.55 -20.37 -4.71
N LYS A 112 -9.64 -19.71 -4.32
CA LYS A 112 -9.69 -18.24 -4.31
C LYS A 112 -8.69 -17.71 -3.30
N MET A 113 -7.80 -16.80 -3.70
CA MET A 113 -7.03 -15.97 -2.78
C MET A 113 -7.94 -14.90 -2.21
N ASP A 114 -8.88 -15.34 -1.36
CA ASP A 114 -9.87 -14.48 -0.75
C ASP A 114 -9.64 -14.46 0.76
N CYS A 115 -9.11 -13.36 1.25
CA CYS A 115 -8.96 -13.00 2.66
C CYS A 115 -9.81 -11.76 3.04
N HIS A 116 -10.61 -11.24 2.10
CA HIS A 116 -11.43 -10.04 2.29
C HIS A 116 -12.91 -10.37 2.55
N VAL A 117 -13.40 -11.55 2.16
CA VAL A 117 -14.77 -12.02 2.45
C VAL A 117 -14.79 -12.95 3.67
N VAL A 118 -15.24 -12.41 4.80
CA VAL A 118 -15.22 -13.08 6.12
C VAL A 118 -16.00 -14.41 6.15
N ASP A 119 -17.11 -14.51 5.42
CA ASP A 119 -18.03 -15.66 5.53
C ASP A 119 -17.63 -16.86 4.66
N HIS A 120 -16.70 -16.68 3.71
CA HIS A 120 -16.36 -17.70 2.71
C HIS A 120 -14.85 -17.92 2.55
N SER A 121 -14.03 -17.12 3.21
CA SER A 121 -12.59 -17.27 3.23
C SER A 121 -12.14 -18.47 4.10
N HIS A 122 -11.19 -19.25 3.59
CA HIS A 122 -10.45 -20.23 4.40
C HIS A 122 -9.16 -19.65 4.99
N TYR A 123 -8.79 -18.42 4.63
CA TYR A 123 -7.64 -17.72 5.16
C TYR A 123 -7.86 -17.36 6.63
N LYS A 124 -6.78 -17.40 7.40
CA LYS A 124 -6.76 -17.03 8.82
C LYS A 124 -5.91 -15.79 9.00
N LEU A 125 -6.42 -14.83 9.76
CA LEU A 125 -5.66 -13.65 10.16
C LEU A 125 -4.44 -14.07 10.98
N VAL A 126 -3.26 -13.71 10.50
CA VAL A 126 -1.98 -13.85 11.22
C VAL A 126 -1.78 -12.66 12.14
N GLY A 127 -2.00 -11.46 11.61
CA GLY A 127 -1.83 -10.21 12.34
C GLY A 127 -2.30 -8.98 11.57
N VAL A 128 -2.41 -7.88 12.30
CA VAL A 128 -2.61 -6.53 11.75
C VAL A 128 -1.38 -5.72 12.14
N PHE A 129 -0.77 -5.07 11.16
CA PHE A 129 0.51 -4.41 11.27
C PHE A 129 0.34 -2.91 11.03
N LYS A 130 1.20 -2.13 11.70
CA LYS A 130 1.23 -0.68 11.65
C LYS A 130 2.55 -0.27 11.02
N GLU A 131 2.50 0.48 9.93
CA GLU A 131 3.71 1.00 9.30
C GLU A 131 4.24 2.20 10.03
N THR A 132 5.52 2.15 10.42
CA THR A 132 6.15 3.18 11.23
C THR A 132 6.59 4.38 10.41
N ASP A 133 6.95 4.16 9.15
CA ASP A 133 7.68 5.12 8.32
C ASP A 133 6.75 6.06 7.53
N GLY A 134 5.43 5.83 7.65
CA GLY A 134 4.40 6.71 7.10
C GLY A 134 3.97 6.35 5.67
N LEU A 135 2.97 7.08 5.16
CA LEU A 135 2.31 6.76 3.89
C LEU A 135 3.25 6.84 2.68
N THR A 136 4.09 7.87 2.61
CA THR A 136 4.93 8.13 1.42
C THR A 136 5.99 7.05 1.23
N ASP A 137 6.63 6.61 2.31
CA ASP A 137 7.66 5.57 2.28
C ASP A 137 7.02 4.20 2.04
N TRP A 138 5.90 3.90 2.72
CA TRP A 138 5.16 2.67 2.47
C TRP A 138 4.66 2.58 1.03
N ALA A 139 4.07 3.66 0.50
CA ALA A 139 3.60 3.72 -0.88
C ALA A 139 4.76 3.56 -1.88
N GLU A 140 5.93 4.15 -1.59
CA GLU A 140 7.12 3.96 -2.42
C GLU A 140 7.51 2.49 -2.55
N GLN A 141 7.62 1.81 -1.41
CA GLN A 141 7.99 0.40 -1.38
C GLN A 141 6.93 -0.43 -2.08
N LEU A 142 5.65 -0.21 -1.76
CA LEU A 142 4.55 -0.94 -2.36
C LEU A 142 4.52 -0.80 -3.89
N PHE A 143 4.70 0.42 -4.40
CA PHE A 143 4.57 0.64 -5.84
C PHE A 143 5.76 0.07 -6.60
N LYS A 144 6.97 0.17 -6.04
CA LYS A 144 8.18 -0.44 -6.62
C LYS A 144 8.11 -1.96 -6.68
N HIS A 145 7.54 -2.60 -5.66
CA HIS A 145 7.55 -4.07 -5.56
C HIS A 145 6.32 -4.74 -6.14
N GLU A 146 5.16 -4.10 -6.02
CA GLU A 146 3.89 -4.71 -6.43
C GLU A 146 3.11 -3.86 -7.43
N GLY A 147 3.25 -2.53 -7.38
CA GLY A 147 2.58 -1.62 -8.31
C GLY A 147 2.94 -1.85 -9.77
N TYR A 148 4.23 -2.01 -10.06
CA TYR A 148 4.70 -2.30 -11.42
C TYR A 148 4.11 -3.61 -11.98
N CYS A 149 3.82 -4.57 -11.10
CA CYS A 149 3.43 -5.92 -11.47
C CYS A 149 1.92 -6.09 -11.62
N VAL A 150 1.15 -5.41 -10.76
CA VAL A 150 -0.31 -5.55 -10.70
C VAL A 150 -1.02 -4.46 -11.51
N TRP A 151 -0.41 -3.29 -11.69
CA TRP A 151 -0.96 -2.26 -12.58
C TRP A 151 -0.50 -2.49 -14.01
N ASN A 152 -1.45 -2.92 -14.85
CA ASN A 152 -1.21 -3.22 -16.26
C ASN A 152 -1.10 -1.98 -17.16
N ASP A 153 -1.06 -0.78 -16.57
CA ASP A 153 -1.15 0.50 -17.26
C ASP A 153 -0.07 1.46 -16.72
N ASP A 154 0.85 1.85 -17.60
CA ASP A 154 1.92 2.80 -17.32
C ASP A 154 1.36 4.14 -16.79
N ASP A 155 0.14 4.53 -17.20
CA ASP A 155 -0.51 5.76 -16.73
C ASP A 155 -0.92 5.65 -15.25
N THR A 156 -1.37 4.47 -14.80
CA THR A 156 -1.74 4.22 -13.40
C THR A 156 -0.53 4.27 -12.49
N TYR A 157 0.55 3.55 -12.86
CA TYR A 157 1.79 3.59 -12.10
C TYR A 157 2.38 5.00 -12.03
N SER A 158 2.43 5.71 -13.18
CA SER A 158 2.96 7.06 -13.26
C SER A 158 2.17 8.05 -12.39
N PHE A 159 0.84 7.94 -12.38
CA PHE A 159 -0.01 8.73 -11.49
C PHE A 159 0.31 8.46 -10.02
N MET A 160 0.33 7.18 -9.62
CA MET A 160 0.53 6.81 -8.21
C MET A 160 1.92 7.20 -7.70
N GLU A 161 2.98 6.99 -8.49
CA GLU A 161 4.33 7.40 -8.12
C GLU A 161 4.47 8.92 -8.04
N GLN A 162 3.84 9.66 -8.96
CA GLN A 162 3.85 11.13 -8.92
C GLN A 162 3.14 11.68 -7.67
N TYR A 163 1.98 11.13 -7.32
CA TYR A 163 1.13 11.71 -6.30
C TYR A 163 1.45 11.26 -4.87
N ARG A 164 2.18 10.16 -4.65
CA ARG A 164 2.51 9.70 -3.27
C ARG A 164 3.28 10.74 -2.45
N GLN A 165 4.06 11.60 -3.10
CA GLN A 165 4.85 12.65 -2.47
C GLN A 165 4.06 13.94 -2.21
N ASN A 166 2.87 14.07 -2.82
CA ASN A 166 2.03 15.26 -2.68
C ASN A 166 1.17 15.22 -1.42
N TRP A 167 1.02 14.05 -0.80
CA TRP A 167 0.19 13.86 0.38
C TRP A 167 0.81 14.51 1.61
N VAL A 168 0.05 15.39 2.25
CA VAL A 168 0.46 16.03 3.51
C VAL A 168 0.57 14.95 4.60
N SER A 169 1.77 14.81 5.17
CA SER A 169 2.09 13.79 6.18
C SER A 169 2.03 14.29 7.62
N SER A 170 2.03 15.62 7.83
CA SER A 170 1.97 16.26 9.14
C SER A 170 0.90 17.35 9.19
N CYS A 171 0.48 17.77 10.38
CA CYS A 171 -0.52 18.82 10.50
C CYS A 171 0.08 20.17 10.07
N VAL A 172 -0.55 20.85 9.13
CA VAL A 172 -0.06 22.13 8.58
C VAL A 172 -1.08 23.23 8.83
N GLN A 173 -0.67 24.29 9.54
CA GLN A 173 -1.51 25.46 9.73
C GLN A 173 -1.78 26.16 8.40
N LEU A 174 -3.04 26.52 8.17
CA LEU A 174 -3.53 27.22 6.99
C LEU A 174 -3.52 28.74 7.20
N ASN A 175 -3.37 29.47 6.09
CA ASN A 175 -3.22 30.92 6.13
C ASN A 175 -4.54 31.69 6.28
N LEU A 176 -5.66 31.04 5.96
CA LEU A 176 -6.98 31.65 6.05
C LEU A 176 -7.76 31.00 7.19
N PRO A 177 -8.36 31.81 8.08
CA PRO A 177 -9.31 31.29 9.05
C PRO A 177 -10.63 30.92 8.37
N ASP A 178 -11.50 30.23 9.10
CA ASP A 178 -12.90 30.09 8.68
C ASP A 178 -13.70 31.40 8.89
N ASP A 179 -14.98 31.37 8.52
CA ASP A 179 -15.91 32.50 8.68
C ASP A 179 -16.13 32.92 10.14
N TYR A 180 -15.74 32.08 11.11
CA TYR A 180 -15.85 32.33 12.55
C TYR A 180 -14.54 32.88 13.15
N GLY A 181 -13.47 32.97 12.35
CA GLY A 181 -12.16 33.43 12.79
C GLY A 181 -11.32 32.35 13.46
N ASN A 182 -11.72 31.07 13.35
CA ASN A 182 -10.91 29.96 13.86
C ASN A 182 -9.67 29.76 13.00
N THR A 183 -8.54 29.43 13.64
CA THR A 183 -7.36 28.96 12.92
C THR A 183 -7.65 27.57 12.36
N LEU A 184 -7.27 27.34 11.10
CA LEU A 184 -7.50 26.07 10.42
C LEU A 184 -6.18 25.35 10.18
N TYR A 185 -6.25 24.02 10.18
CA TYR A 185 -5.12 23.14 9.89
C TYR A 185 -5.50 22.10 8.84
N LEU A 186 -4.51 21.59 8.12
CA LEU A 186 -4.66 20.62 7.03
C LEU A 186 -3.81 19.38 7.30
N ASN A 187 -4.40 18.21 7.12
CA ASN A 187 -3.66 16.95 7.06
C ASN A 187 -4.47 15.90 6.27
N THR A 188 -3.80 14.83 5.85
CA THR A 188 -4.45 13.65 5.28
C THR A 188 -5.47 13.07 6.26
N GLN A 189 -6.72 12.94 5.84
CA GLN A 189 -7.80 12.39 6.63
C GLN A 189 -8.09 10.96 6.17
N PRO A 190 -7.92 9.96 7.05
CA PRO A 190 -8.41 8.62 6.79
C PRO A 190 -9.93 8.61 6.57
N GLN A 191 -10.38 7.83 5.61
CA GLN A 191 -11.80 7.61 5.30
C GLN A 191 -12.14 6.12 5.45
N PRO A 192 -13.44 5.78 5.58
CA PRO A 192 -13.88 4.39 5.58
C PRO A 192 -13.34 3.59 4.40
N GLU A 193 -13.24 2.27 4.57
CA GLU A 193 -12.80 1.33 3.51
C GLU A 193 -11.36 1.58 3.02
N GLY A 194 -10.54 2.17 3.88
CA GLY A 194 -9.14 2.46 3.60
C GLY A 194 -8.92 3.59 2.59
N ASN A 195 -9.95 4.38 2.30
CA ASN A 195 -9.83 5.58 1.49
C ASN A 195 -9.12 6.70 2.26
N MET A 196 -8.71 7.74 1.54
CA MET A 196 -8.18 8.97 2.12
C MET A 196 -8.66 10.21 1.37
N THR A 197 -8.60 11.34 2.07
CA THR A 197 -8.82 12.68 1.51
C THR A 197 -8.00 13.69 2.31
N TYR A 198 -8.20 14.98 2.10
CA TYR A 198 -7.74 16.03 3.00
C TYR A 198 -8.83 16.49 3.95
N GLY A 199 -8.48 16.53 5.23
CA GLY A 199 -9.32 17.08 6.28
C GLY A 199 -8.87 18.50 6.62
N ILE A 200 -9.85 19.34 6.99
CA ILE A 200 -9.61 20.62 7.63
C ILE A 200 -9.89 20.43 9.12
N TYR A 201 -8.99 20.89 9.98
CA TYR A 201 -9.03 20.67 11.42
C TYR A 201 -8.97 21.99 12.18
N LEU A 202 -9.44 21.97 13.44
CA LEU A 202 -9.48 23.14 14.33
C LEU A 202 -8.31 23.19 15.33
N ASP A 203 -7.55 22.11 15.44
CA ASP A 203 -6.43 21.93 16.35
C ASP A 203 -5.11 21.66 15.60
N GLU A 204 -3.99 21.95 16.27
CA GLU A 204 -2.64 21.84 15.71
C GLU A 204 -2.15 20.40 15.53
N ASP A 205 -2.83 19.43 16.12
CA ASP A 205 -2.55 17.99 15.97
C ASP A 205 -3.40 17.35 14.86
N CYS A 206 -4.33 18.12 14.28
CA CYS A 206 -5.28 17.68 13.27
C CYS A 206 -6.13 16.48 13.74
N LEU A 207 -6.78 16.58 14.89
CA LEU A 207 -7.65 15.54 15.48
C LEU A 207 -9.12 15.90 15.44
N GLU A 208 -9.45 17.18 15.57
CA GLU A 208 -10.80 17.73 15.53
C GLU A 208 -11.12 18.26 14.13
N VAL A 209 -11.77 17.42 13.33
CA VAL A 209 -12.24 17.82 11.99
C VAL A 209 -13.20 19.00 12.12
N SER A 210 -12.94 20.06 11.36
CA SER A 210 -13.76 21.26 11.35
C SER A 210 -15.18 20.95 10.84
N PRO A 211 -16.23 21.27 11.62
CA PRO A 211 -17.60 21.19 11.14
C PRO A 211 -17.99 22.37 10.24
N TYR A 212 -17.12 23.38 10.13
CA TYR A 212 -17.40 24.65 9.46
C TYR A 212 -16.78 24.76 8.07
N SER A 213 -15.73 23.99 7.79
CA SER A 213 -15.03 24.03 6.51
C SER A 213 -14.53 22.64 6.14
N ASN A 214 -14.68 22.27 4.87
CA ASN A 214 -14.00 21.12 4.28
C ASN A 214 -12.92 21.60 3.30
N PHE A 215 -12.09 20.68 2.83
CA PHE A 215 -10.95 21.02 1.96
C PHE A 215 -11.38 21.72 0.67
N ALA A 216 -12.45 21.29 0.01
CA ALA A 216 -12.93 21.90 -1.22
C ALA A 216 -13.38 23.36 -0.99
N ASP A 217 -14.12 23.61 0.09
CA ASP A 217 -14.56 24.96 0.46
C ASP A 217 -13.36 25.86 0.81
N TYR A 218 -12.38 25.32 1.53
CA TYR A 218 -11.14 26.04 1.83
C TYR A 218 -10.39 26.47 0.55
N VAL A 219 -10.26 25.57 -0.42
CA VAL A 219 -9.61 25.88 -1.73
C VAL A 219 -10.36 27.01 -2.45
N VAL A 220 -11.69 26.98 -2.47
CA VAL A 220 -12.49 28.05 -3.08
C VAL A 220 -12.27 29.39 -2.38
N SER A 221 -12.30 29.39 -1.04
CA SER A 221 -12.06 30.58 -0.22
C SER A 221 -10.65 31.13 -0.44
N TYR A 222 -9.64 30.27 -0.51
CA TYR A 222 -8.26 30.64 -0.81
C TYR A 222 -8.12 31.38 -2.13
N TYR A 223 -8.69 30.82 -3.20
CA TYR A 223 -8.60 31.44 -4.52
C TYR A 223 -9.42 32.73 -4.63
N THR A 224 -10.57 32.78 -3.95
CA THR A 224 -11.41 33.98 -3.89
C THR A 224 -10.70 35.10 -3.15
N TYR A 225 -10.06 34.81 -2.01
CA TYR A 225 -9.40 35.82 -1.19
C TYR A 225 -8.13 36.37 -1.83
N TYR A 226 -7.21 35.50 -2.28
CA TYR A 226 -5.90 35.94 -2.78
C TYR A 226 -5.91 36.38 -4.24
N TYR A 227 -6.80 35.83 -5.06
CA TYR A 227 -6.83 36.09 -6.50
C TYR A 227 -8.13 36.73 -6.99
N GLY A 228 -9.12 36.93 -6.11
CA GLY A 228 -10.42 37.47 -6.50
C GLY A 228 -11.18 36.59 -7.49
N ASN A 229 -10.89 35.28 -7.52
CA ASN A 229 -11.38 34.37 -8.56
C ASN A 229 -11.88 33.05 -7.97
N SER A 230 -13.17 33.01 -7.65
CA SER A 230 -13.86 31.81 -7.16
C SER A 230 -13.94 30.70 -8.20
N ASP A 231 -14.04 31.03 -9.49
CA ASP A 231 -14.19 30.04 -10.57
C ASP A 231 -12.94 29.15 -10.67
N THR A 232 -11.76 29.75 -10.55
CA THR A 232 -10.50 28.98 -10.44
C THR A 232 -10.49 28.13 -9.17
N GLY A 233 -10.96 28.65 -8.04
CA GLY A 233 -11.11 27.89 -6.80
C GLY A 233 -11.97 26.63 -6.98
N TYR A 234 -13.14 26.75 -7.59
CA TYR A 234 -14.02 25.62 -7.88
C TYR A 234 -13.36 24.60 -8.81
N THR A 235 -12.64 25.08 -9.83
CA THR A 235 -11.91 24.21 -10.77
C THR A 235 -10.82 23.42 -10.05
N GLN A 236 -10.05 24.07 -9.18
CA GLN A 236 -8.98 23.42 -8.40
C GLN A 236 -9.53 22.43 -7.37
N ALA A 237 -10.61 22.79 -6.66
CA ALA A 237 -11.27 21.89 -5.73
C ALA A 237 -11.79 20.62 -6.43
N ALA A 238 -12.40 20.76 -7.61
CA ALA A 238 -12.86 19.63 -8.41
C ALA A 238 -11.69 18.74 -8.89
N GLN A 239 -10.57 19.35 -9.28
CA GLN A 239 -9.36 18.60 -9.67
C GLN A 239 -8.80 17.79 -8.51
N TRP A 240 -8.73 18.36 -7.30
CA TRP A 240 -8.31 17.63 -6.11
C TRP A 240 -9.24 16.47 -5.77
N ASN A 241 -10.56 16.67 -5.82
CA ASN A 241 -11.52 15.60 -5.60
C ASN A 241 -11.32 14.45 -6.60
N SER A 242 -11.18 14.77 -7.89
CA SER A 242 -10.86 13.77 -8.92
C SER A 242 -9.55 13.05 -8.66
N THR A 243 -8.55 13.73 -8.09
CA THR A 243 -7.26 13.13 -7.74
C THR A 243 -7.41 12.14 -6.59
N PHE A 244 -8.19 12.47 -5.55
CA PHE A 244 -8.50 11.56 -4.46
C PHE A 244 -9.31 10.35 -4.93
N ASP A 245 -10.29 10.57 -5.80
CA ASP A 245 -11.10 9.48 -6.37
C ASP A 245 -10.20 8.49 -7.13
N MET A 246 -9.31 8.99 -8.01
CA MET A 246 -8.35 8.15 -8.74
C MET A 246 -7.37 7.42 -7.81
N TRP A 247 -6.79 8.12 -6.82
CA TRP A 247 -5.89 7.49 -5.85
C TRP A 247 -6.60 6.36 -5.08
N ASN A 248 -7.79 6.64 -4.56
CA ASN A 248 -8.57 5.67 -3.80
C ASN A 248 -9.02 4.49 -4.67
N GLU A 249 -9.34 4.74 -5.94
CA GLU A 249 -9.68 3.73 -6.92
C GLU A 249 -8.49 2.81 -7.20
N TYR A 250 -7.31 3.35 -7.49
CA TYR A 250 -6.11 2.53 -7.76
C TYR A 250 -5.61 1.77 -6.53
N MET A 251 -5.80 2.33 -5.34
CA MET A 251 -5.54 1.61 -4.08
C MET A 251 -6.48 0.42 -3.84
N ASN A 252 -7.61 0.31 -4.55
CA ASN A 252 -8.49 -0.87 -4.43
C ASN A 252 -7.79 -2.16 -4.82
N THR A 253 -6.78 -2.09 -5.70
CA THR A 253 -5.88 -3.20 -5.99
C THR A 253 -5.37 -3.83 -4.70
N TYR A 254 -4.93 -3.05 -3.73
CA TYR A 254 -4.31 -3.57 -2.50
C TYR A 254 -5.30 -3.82 -1.37
N LYS A 255 -6.58 -3.44 -1.51
CA LYS A 255 -7.63 -3.70 -0.51
C LYS A 255 -8.16 -5.13 -0.58
N VAL A 256 -7.91 -5.79 -1.71
CA VAL A 256 -8.12 -7.23 -1.89
C VAL A 256 -6.83 -7.97 -1.53
N CYS A 257 -6.87 -9.29 -1.59
CA CYS A 257 -5.81 -10.11 -1.04
C CYS A 257 -4.72 -10.31 -2.06
N GLN A 258 -3.53 -9.90 -1.66
CA GLN A 258 -2.32 -9.93 -2.45
C GLN A 258 -1.40 -11.02 -1.94
N PRO A 259 -0.70 -11.76 -2.81
CA PRO A 259 0.29 -12.72 -2.39
C PRO A 259 1.49 -12.00 -1.77
N CYS A 260 2.22 -12.70 -0.90
CA CYS A 260 3.46 -12.19 -0.31
C CYS A 260 4.67 -12.23 -1.24
N ARG A 261 4.48 -12.59 -2.50
CA ARG A 261 5.47 -12.48 -3.58
C ARG A 261 4.86 -11.72 -4.74
N ALA A 262 5.61 -10.77 -5.30
CA ALA A 262 5.17 -10.00 -6.45
C ALA A 262 4.80 -10.93 -7.62
N TYR A 263 3.66 -10.66 -8.25
CA TYR A 263 3.14 -11.48 -9.33
C TYR A 263 2.59 -10.62 -10.47
N SER A 264 2.69 -11.14 -11.68
CA SER A 264 2.09 -10.54 -12.88
C SER A 264 1.03 -11.47 -13.44
N LEU A 265 -0.16 -10.93 -13.69
CA LEU A 265 -1.21 -11.66 -14.42
C LEU A 265 -0.94 -11.68 -15.93
N ASN A 266 -0.02 -10.85 -16.42
CA ASN A 266 0.37 -10.78 -17.82
C ASN A 266 1.55 -11.72 -18.08
N ILE A 267 1.28 -13.02 -18.19
CA ILE A 267 2.19 -13.88 -18.94
C ILE A 267 2.16 -13.39 -20.38
N ASN A 268 3.30 -12.91 -20.87
CA ASN A 268 3.48 -12.59 -22.29
C ASN A 268 2.94 -13.74 -23.16
N ASP A 269 1.89 -13.43 -23.93
CA ASP A 269 1.62 -14.09 -25.20
C ASP A 269 2.86 -13.89 -26.10
N GLY A 270 3.75 -14.88 -26.14
CA GLY A 270 4.88 -15.02 -27.09
C GLY A 270 6.19 -15.42 -26.41
N ASP A 271 6.88 -16.52 -26.72
CA ASP A 271 6.78 -17.44 -27.85
C ASP A 271 7.31 -18.82 -27.41
N GLY A 272 6.39 -19.76 -27.23
CA GLY A 272 6.69 -21.17 -27.43
C GLY A 272 6.52 -21.51 -28.91
N ASN A 273 7.42 -21.03 -29.79
CA ASN A 273 7.56 -21.62 -31.12
C ASN A 273 8.95 -21.47 -31.70
N SER A 274 9.63 -22.61 -31.81
CA SER A 274 10.83 -22.81 -32.62
C SER A 274 10.56 -22.41 -34.08
N GLY A 275 11.36 -21.51 -34.63
CA GLY A 275 11.35 -21.24 -36.07
C GLY A 275 12.13 -19.99 -36.48
N ASP A 276 13.43 -20.17 -36.72
CA ASP A 276 14.31 -19.43 -37.64
C ASP A 276 13.96 -17.98 -38.04
N GLY A 277 14.88 -17.05 -37.73
CA GLY A 277 15.27 -16.01 -38.69
C GLY A 277 15.08 -14.54 -38.27
N ASN A 278 16.12 -14.00 -37.64
CA ASN A 278 16.75 -12.73 -37.99
C ASN A 278 15.85 -11.48 -38.24
N SER A 279 15.75 -10.57 -37.25
CA SER A 279 16.13 -9.13 -37.32
C SER A 279 15.30 -8.25 -36.38
N GLY A 280 15.97 -7.49 -35.51
CA GLY A 280 15.59 -6.10 -35.20
C GLY A 280 14.85 -5.84 -33.88
N ASP A 281 15.56 -5.14 -33.00
CA ASP A 281 15.08 -4.31 -31.88
C ASP A 281 14.73 -5.02 -30.55
N GLY A 282 15.82 -5.41 -29.89
CA GLY A 282 15.85 -5.66 -28.45
C GLY A 282 16.02 -4.38 -27.65
N ASP A 283 15.05 -4.08 -26.80
CA ASP A 283 15.21 -3.20 -25.63
C ASP A 283 14.24 -3.56 -24.47
N ARG A 284 13.81 -4.83 -24.40
CA ARG A 284 13.06 -5.39 -23.24
C ARG A 284 13.77 -6.55 -22.54
N ARG A 285 15.02 -6.86 -22.92
CA ARG A 285 15.82 -7.96 -22.34
C ARG A 285 17.13 -7.45 -21.77
N ARG A 286 17.12 -6.31 -21.09
CA ARG A 286 18.34 -5.67 -20.57
C ARG A 286 18.37 -5.56 -19.04
N PHE A 287 17.85 -6.56 -18.36
CA PHE A 287 18.16 -6.84 -16.95
C PHE A 287 18.57 -8.30 -16.70
N LEU A 288 18.71 -9.13 -17.75
CA LEU A 288 19.14 -10.54 -17.66
C LEU A 288 20.67 -10.67 -17.72
N ASP A 289 21.39 -10.08 -16.77
CA ASP A 289 22.82 -10.38 -16.59
C ASP A 289 23.23 -10.00 -15.15
N GLY A 290 22.89 -10.83 -14.15
CA GLY A 290 23.62 -10.75 -12.88
C GLY A 290 23.08 -11.43 -11.62
N ASP A 291 21.77 -11.57 -11.41
CA ASP A 291 21.23 -12.19 -10.19
C ASP A 291 20.51 -13.49 -10.55
N GLU A 292 21.18 -14.63 -10.36
CA GLU A 292 20.65 -15.96 -10.66
C GLU A 292 19.80 -16.54 -9.49
N ASN A 293 19.38 -15.73 -8.51
CA ASN A 293 18.82 -16.23 -7.24
C ASN A 293 17.57 -15.52 -6.71
N ASP A 294 16.89 -14.70 -7.52
CA ASP A 294 15.72 -13.92 -7.12
C ASP A 294 14.44 -14.29 -7.91
N GLY A 295 14.49 -15.26 -8.81
CA GLY A 295 13.34 -15.57 -9.67
C GLY A 295 13.48 -16.65 -10.75
N GLU A 296 14.62 -17.34 -10.87
CA GLU A 296 14.89 -18.33 -11.94
C GLU A 296 15.18 -19.78 -11.48
N GLY A 297 14.73 -20.20 -10.30
CA GLY A 297 14.84 -21.57 -9.81
C GLY A 297 13.85 -22.55 -10.45
N GLU A 298 14.23 -23.83 -10.59
CA GLU A 298 13.35 -24.91 -11.05
C GLU A 298 12.09 -25.13 -10.16
N GLU A 299 12.05 -24.49 -8.98
CA GLU A 299 10.91 -24.48 -8.04
C GLU A 299 9.86 -23.39 -8.37
N GLU A 300 10.14 -22.47 -9.29
CA GLU A 300 9.28 -21.33 -9.67
C GLU A 300 8.36 -21.64 -10.87
N GLN A 301 7.75 -22.82 -10.79
CA GLN A 301 7.28 -23.64 -11.91
C GLN A 301 6.23 -23.05 -12.87
N TRP A 302 5.73 -21.82 -12.67
CA TRP A 302 4.57 -21.31 -13.43
C TRP A 302 4.75 -19.94 -14.10
N GLY A 303 5.86 -19.24 -13.92
CA GLY A 303 6.19 -18.02 -14.70
C GLY A 303 5.29 -16.81 -14.42
N TYR A 304 4.70 -16.73 -13.22
CA TYR A 304 3.87 -15.61 -12.78
C TYR A 304 4.59 -14.65 -11.82
N ASN A 305 5.83 -14.95 -11.42
CA ASN A 305 6.62 -14.03 -10.62
C ASN A 305 6.95 -12.80 -11.45
N CYS A 306 6.72 -11.63 -10.87
CA CYS A 306 7.16 -10.38 -11.44
C CYS A 306 8.46 -9.98 -10.74
N TYR A 307 9.45 -9.57 -11.52
CA TYR A 307 10.67 -8.97 -10.98
C TYR A 307 10.29 -7.63 -10.36
N ASP A 308 10.35 -7.55 -9.03
CA ASP A 308 10.43 -6.27 -8.34
C ASP A 308 11.83 -5.67 -8.62
N ASP A 309 11.96 -4.35 -8.57
CA ASP A 309 13.24 -3.67 -8.81
C ASP A 309 14.26 -3.90 -7.65
N ALA A 310 14.01 -4.88 -6.77
CA ALA A 310 14.65 -5.00 -5.46
C ALA A 310 14.84 -6.42 -4.88
N GLY A 311 14.25 -7.48 -5.44
CA GLY A 311 14.48 -8.89 -5.06
C GLY A 311 13.89 -9.32 -3.71
N TYR A 312 12.81 -8.69 -3.22
CA TYR A 312 12.24 -8.96 -1.89
C TYR A 312 10.93 -9.77 -1.92
N THR A 313 10.64 -10.43 -0.80
CA THR A 313 9.29 -10.91 -0.50
C THR A 313 8.45 -9.74 0.05
N ASN A 314 7.23 -9.56 -0.46
CA ASN A 314 6.29 -8.50 -0.04
C ASN A 314 5.79 -8.70 1.42
N CYS A 315 6.21 -9.80 2.03
CA CYS A 315 6.07 -10.17 3.44
C CYS A 315 7.33 -10.94 3.89
#